data_AF-A0A8C5G5J4-F1
#
_entry.id   AF-A0A8C5G5J4-F1
#
_cell.length_a   1.000
_cell.length_b   1.000
_cell.length_c   1.000
_cell.angle_alpha   90.00
_cell.angle_beta   90.00
_cell.angle_gamma   90.00
#
_symmetry.space_group_name_H-M   'P 1'
#
loop_
_entity.id
_entity.type
_entity.pdbx_description
1 polymer ?
#
loop_
_entity_poly.entity_id
_entity_poly.type
_entity_poly.pdbx_seq_one_letter_code
_entity_poly.pdbx_strand_id
1 'polypeptide(L)'
;MELLLTVLVLVPILWCIDGYPTGAHSDACGPMIPRHVGAYPQHTPSPYSVLTNSKMFYPGYPVTVTIAGPQYRGLLLQARSHESNDALGSWQLPPPDTKFLNCSNNPHGAMTHSNPNLKGVTTVYSWVPPDFHGPIYFMVTVVQERTVFWVHLSSIHVFRGSGPPPGPVAGPGRAGTGAGAGAGAGAGTGAGRAGALATGGQSGLAEQTSIVALVMSFLLFAILG
;
A
#
# COMPACT_ATOMS: atom_id res chain seq x y z
N MET A 1 -42.43 -23.88 8.28
CA MET A 1 -41.12 -24.01 8.98
C MET A 1 -39.99 -23.83 7.99
N GLU A 2 -40.04 -24.49 6.83
CA GLU A 2 -39.15 -24.29 5.66
C GLU A 2 -38.90 -22.81 5.26
N LEU A 3 -39.96 -22.01 5.15
CA LEU A 3 -39.87 -20.59 4.73
C LEU A 3 -39.20 -19.69 5.79
N LEU A 4 -39.34 -20.06 7.07
CA LEU A 4 -38.76 -19.32 8.18
C LEU A 4 -37.24 -19.57 8.24
N LEU A 5 -36.83 -20.83 8.02
CA LEU A 5 -35.42 -21.24 7.95
C LEU A 5 -34.69 -20.61 6.76
N THR A 6 -35.33 -20.53 5.58
CA THR A 6 -34.73 -19.88 4.40
C THR A 6 -34.51 -18.39 4.63
N VAL A 7 -35.48 -17.67 5.21
CA VAL A 7 -35.32 -16.25 5.53
C VAL A 7 -34.22 -16.03 6.58
N LEU A 8 -34.14 -16.89 7.61
CA LEU A 8 -33.16 -16.76 8.69
C LEU A 8 -31.71 -17.01 8.22
N VAL A 9 -31.53 -17.80 7.16
CA VAL A 9 -30.22 -18.07 6.54
C VAL A 9 -29.85 -17.03 5.49
N LEU A 10 -30.81 -16.50 4.71
CA LEU A 10 -30.54 -15.54 3.63
C LEU A 10 -30.32 -14.11 4.13
N VAL A 11 -30.96 -13.69 5.21
CA VAL A 11 -30.83 -12.34 5.78
C VAL A 11 -29.39 -11.99 6.23
N PRO A 12 -28.62 -12.86 6.91
CA PRO A 12 -27.23 -12.54 7.29
C PRO A 12 -26.28 -12.53 6.09
N ILE A 13 -26.54 -13.31 5.03
CA ILE A 13 -25.73 -13.30 3.80
C ILE A 13 -25.82 -11.94 3.09
N LEU A 14 -26.95 -11.26 3.20
CA LEU A 14 -27.16 -9.91 2.66
C LEU A 14 -26.44 -8.80 3.45
N TRP A 15 -26.00 -9.06 4.69
CA TRP A 15 -25.37 -8.06 5.56
C TRP A 15 -23.83 -8.09 5.58
N CYS A 16 -23.20 -9.12 5.01
CA CYS A 16 -21.74 -9.30 5.01
C CYS A 16 -21.00 -8.62 3.84
N ILE A 17 -21.46 -7.46 3.37
CA ILE A 17 -20.79 -6.70 2.30
C ILE A 17 -20.16 -5.41 2.83
N ASP A 18 -19.49 -5.49 3.98
CA ASP A 18 -18.62 -4.40 4.41
C ASP A 18 -17.24 -4.54 3.76
N GLY A 19 -16.84 -3.46 3.10
CA GLY A 19 -15.53 -3.37 2.47
C GLY A 19 -14.44 -3.57 3.52
N TYR A 20 -13.40 -4.32 3.15
CA TYR A 20 -12.31 -4.67 4.06
C TYR A 20 -11.76 -3.41 4.74
N PRO A 21 -11.89 -3.26 6.07
CA PRO A 21 -11.34 -2.11 6.77
C PRO A 21 -9.80 -2.10 6.69
N THR A 22 -9.21 -3.22 6.24
CA THR A 22 -7.78 -3.47 6.27
C THR A 22 -7.06 -3.15 4.97
N GLY A 23 -7.72 -2.61 3.94
CA GLY A 23 -7.07 -2.22 2.68
C GLY A 23 -7.66 -2.83 1.42
N ALA A 24 -7.14 -2.42 0.27
CA ALA A 24 -7.46 -2.99 -1.03
C ALA A 24 -6.96 -4.44 -1.14
N HIS A 25 -7.66 -5.24 -1.96
CA HIS A 25 -7.27 -6.59 -2.33
C HIS A 25 -6.49 -6.59 -3.65
N SER A 26 -5.76 -7.67 -3.97
CA SER A 26 -4.83 -7.71 -5.11
C SER A 26 -5.53 -7.61 -6.48
N ASP A 27 -6.81 -7.94 -6.55
CA ASP A 27 -7.66 -7.75 -7.74
C ASP A 27 -7.94 -6.27 -8.05
N ALA A 28 -7.77 -5.37 -7.08
CA ALA A 28 -7.86 -3.93 -7.30
C ALA A 28 -6.63 -3.34 -7.98
N CYS A 29 -5.50 -4.07 -8.01
CA CYS A 29 -4.23 -3.57 -8.53
C CYS A 29 -4.32 -3.09 -9.98
N GLY A 30 -5.02 -3.81 -10.86
CA GLY A 30 -5.21 -3.42 -12.26
C GLY A 30 -6.15 -2.22 -12.43
N PRO A 31 -7.43 -2.34 -12.02
CA PRO A 31 -8.43 -1.29 -12.26
C PRO A 31 -8.20 -0.04 -11.41
N MET A 32 -7.53 -0.15 -10.26
CA MET A 32 -7.36 0.94 -9.29
C MET A 32 -8.69 1.54 -8.81
N ILE A 33 -9.78 0.76 -8.83
CA ILE A 33 -11.11 1.21 -8.42
C ILE A 33 -11.46 0.52 -7.09
N PRO A 34 -11.86 1.26 -6.03
CA PRO A 34 -12.35 0.68 -4.80
C PRO A 34 -13.59 -0.17 -5.07
N ARG A 35 -13.63 -1.39 -4.53
CA ARG A 35 -14.78 -2.29 -4.66
C ARG A 35 -15.72 -2.11 -3.48
N HIS A 36 -16.62 -1.15 -3.60
CA HIS A 36 -17.72 -0.94 -2.66
C HIS A 36 -19.04 -0.86 -3.43
N VAL A 37 -20.07 -1.58 -2.96
CA VAL A 37 -21.41 -1.55 -3.57
C VAL A 37 -21.96 -0.13 -3.51
N GLY A 38 -22.47 0.37 -4.64
CA GLY A 38 -23.08 1.71 -4.74
C GLY A 38 -22.09 2.88 -4.68
N ALA A 39 -20.78 2.62 -4.76
CA ALA A 39 -19.75 3.65 -4.74
C ALA A 39 -19.14 3.81 -6.14
N TYR A 40 -19.11 5.05 -6.65
CA TYR A 40 -18.56 5.38 -7.98
C TYR A 40 -17.54 6.52 -7.89
N PRO A 41 -16.54 6.55 -8.79
CA PRO A 41 -15.57 7.63 -8.82
C PRO A 41 -16.24 9.00 -8.97
N GLN A 42 -15.70 10.00 -8.28
CA GLN A 42 -16.15 11.38 -8.43
C GLN A 42 -15.77 11.93 -9.81
N HIS A 43 -16.69 12.65 -10.43
CA HIS A 43 -16.48 13.34 -11.71
C HIS A 43 -15.95 14.77 -11.55
N THR A 44 -15.97 15.31 -10.32
CA THR A 44 -15.43 16.62 -10.01
C THR A 44 -13.90 16.58 -10.01
N PRO A 45 -13.24 17.74 -10.24
CA PRO A 45 -11.79 17.83 -10.09
C PRO A 45 -11.34 17.33 -8.72
N SER A 46 -10.29 16.50 -8.70
CA SER A 46 -9.75 15.98 -7.46
C SER A 46 -9.06 17.09 -6.66
N PRO A 47 -9.25 17.15 -5.33
CA PRO A 47 -8.48 18.06 -4.48
C PRO A 47 -7.08 17.51 -4.14
N TYR A 48 -6.71 16.34 -4.66
CA TYR A 48 -5.45 15.65 -4.37
C TYR A 48 -4.46 15.78 -5.52
N SER A 49 -3.18 15.86 -5.19
CA SER A 49 -2.06 15.90 -6.15
C SER A 49 -1.00 14.86 -5.80
N VAL A 50 -0.39 14.27 -6.83
CA VAL A 50 0.72 13.32 -6.72
C VAL A 50 2.01 14.01 -7.12
N LEU A 51 2.89 14.25 -6.16
CA LEU A 51 4.14 14.98 -6.35
C LEU A 51 5.32 14.04 -6.20
N THR A 52 6.40 14.32 -6.94
CA THR A 52 7.67 13.61 -6.81
C THR A 52 8.77 14.60 -6.46
N ASN A 53 9.78 14.17 -5.70
CA ASN A 53 10.94 15.02 -5.39
C ASN A 53 11.90 15.21 -6.59
N SER A 54 11.74 14.42 -7.65
CA SER A 54 12.60 14.42 -8.82
C SER A 54 11.81 14.05 -10.08
N LYS A 55 12.29 14.56 -11.23
CA LYS A 55 11.86 14.14 -12.57
C LYS A 55 12.69 12.99 -13.13
N MET A 56 13.70 12.56 -12.38
CA MET A 56 14.63 11.50 -12.74
C MET A 56 14.70 10.44 -11.64
N PHE A 57 14.80 9.17 -12.02
CA PHE A 57 15.06 8.06 -11.12
C PHE A 57 16.34 7.32 -11.50
N TYR A 58 16.95 6.65 -10.53
CA TYR A 58 18.10 5.78 -10.72
C TYR A 58 17.77 4.44 -10.05
N PRO A 59 17.99 3.29 -10.71
CA PRO A 59 17.70 1.98 -10.11
C PRO A 59 18.31 1.85 -8.72
N GLY A 60 17.51 1.38 -7.75
CA GLY A 60 17.95 1.21 -6.36
C GLY A 60 17.97 2.50 -5.52
N TYR A 61 17.87 3.69 -6.10
CA TYR A 61 17.85 4.96 -5.36
C TYR A 61 16.42 5.43 -5.13
N PRO A 62 15.98 5.57 -3.87
CA PRO A 62 14.60 5.90 -3.57
C PRO A 62 14.14 7.25 -4.16
N VAL A 63 12.93 7.25 -4.73
CA VAL A 63 12.18 8.44 -5.10
C VAL A 63 11.13 8.68 -4.03
N THR A 64 11.00 9.94 -3.61
CA THR A 64 9.96 10.36 -2.67
C THR A 64 8.71 10.76 -3.44
N VAL A 65 7.58 10.14 -3.09
CA VAL A 65 6.26 10.40 -3.66
C VAL A 65 5.37 10.99 -2.58
N THR A 66 4.77 12.14 -2.84
CA THR A 66 3.93 12.85 -1.87
C THR A 66 2.50 12.94 -2.39
N ILE A 67 1.55 12.51 -1.57
CA ILE A 67 0.12 12.76 -1.78
C ILE A 67 -0.25 13.99 -0.96
N ALA A 68 -0.61 15.06 -1.65
CA ALA A 68 -1.00 16.34 -1.06
C ALA A 68 -2.48 16.61 -1.29
N GLY A 69 -3.20 17.06 -0.26
CA GLY A 69 -4.62 17.40 -0.33
C GLY A 69 -5.28 17.42 1.05
N PRO A 70 -6.62 17.37 1.15
CA PRO A 70 -7.33 17.20 2.42
C PRO A 70 -6.99 15.86 3.10
N GLN A 71 -7.46 15.64 4.33
CA GLN A 71 -7.35 14.31 4.95
C GLN A 71 -8.15 13.26 4.15
N TYR A 72 -7.73 12.00 4.21
CA TYR A 72 -8.36 10.89 3.47
C TYR A 72 -8.26 9.58 4.25
N ARG A 73 -9.14 8.63 3.97
CA ARG A 73 -9.21 7.33 4.68
C ARG A 73 -8.49 6.22 3.96
N GLY A 74 -8.63 6.17 2.64
CA GLY A 74 -8.11 5.08 1.81
C GLY A 74 -7.19 5.58 0.72
N LEU A 75 -6.23 4.74 0.35
CA LEU A 75 -5.47 4.90 -0.87
C LEU A 75 -5.20 3.56 -1.54
N LEU A 76 -4.90 3.63 -2.83
CA LEU A 76 -4.16 2.60 -3.55
C LEU A 76 -3.16 3.31 -4.48
N LEU A 77 -1.87 3.10 -4.24
CA LEU A 77 -0.78 3.81 -4.91
C LEU A 77 0.19 2.82 -5.57
N GLN A 78 0.50 3.06 -6.85
CA GLN A 78 1.37 2.23 -7.69
C GLN A 78 2.31 3.11 -8.53
N ALA A 79 3.46 2.56 -8.94
CA ALA A 79 4.22 3.07 -10.07
C ALA A 79 3.94 2.18 -11.29
N ARG A 80 3.76 2.80 -12.47
CA ARG A 80 3.47 2.11 -13.73
C ARG A 80 4.29 2.69 -14.88
N SER A 81 4.35 1.96 -15.99
CA SER A 81 4.81 2.46 -17.28
C SER A 81 3.65 2.47 -18.28
N HIS A 82 3.87 3.03 -19.47
CA HIS A 82 2.90 2.94 -20.56
C HIS A 82 2.88 1.57 -21.25
N GLU A 83 3.87 0.71 -20.95
CA GLU A 83 4.01 -0.60 -21.58
C GLU A 83 3.07 -1.64 -20.96
N SER A 84 2.71 -1.48 -19.68
CA SER A 84 1.84 -2.41 -18.96
C SER A 84 1.13 -1.74 -17.78
N ASN A 85 0.04 -2.35 -17.33
CA ASN A 85 -0.63 -1.98 -16.08
C ASN A 85 0.02 -2.60 -14.84
N ASP A 86 1.18 -3.23 -15.00
CA ASP A 86 1.86 -3.89 -13.89
C ASP A 86 2.51 -2.90 -12.93
N ALA A 87 2.52 -3.26 -11.65
CA ALA A 87 3.19 -2.50 -10.63
C ALA A 87 4.72 -2.61 -10.79
N LEU A 88 5.38 -1.47 -10.92
CA LEU A 88 6.83 -1.37 -11.08
C LEU A 88 7.52 -0.95 -9.78
N GLY A 89 8.72 -1.48 -9.57
CA GLY A 89 9.55 -1.16 -8.41
C GLY A 89 8.96 -1.62 -7.09
N SER A 90 9.58 -1.18 -5.99
CA SER A 90 9.20 -1.64 -4.66
C SER A 90 9.01 -0.46 -3.72
N TRP A 91 7.87 -0.40 -3.07
CA TRP A 91 7.65 0.57 -2.01
C TRP A 91 8.40 0.16 -0.74
N GLN A 92 8.70 1.14 0.11
CA GLN A 92 9.40 0.94 1.37
C GLN A 92 8.78 1.76 2.49
N LEU A 93 8.96 1.28 3.72
CA LEU A 93 8.63 1.98 4.96
C LEU A 93 7.21 2.61 4.93
N PRO A 94 6.14 1.79 4.94
CA PRO A 94 4.78 2.30 4.89
C PRO A 94 4.56 3.33 6.01
N PRO A 95 4.06 4.53 5.69
CA PRO A 95 3.61 5.48 6.69
C PRO A 95 2.55 4.86 7.62
N PRO A 96 2.29 5.48 8.79
CA PRO A 96 1.19 5.06 9.67
C PRO A 96 -0.13 4.88 8.91
N ASP A 97 -0.94 3.91 9.35
CA ASP A 97 -2.25 3.59 8.76
C ASP A 97 -2.20 3.15 7.29
N THR A 98 -1.02 2.78 6.79
CA THR A 98 -0.80 2.19 5.46
C THR A 98 -0.04 0.87 5.55
N LYS A 99 -0.08 0.09 4.48
CA LYS A 99 0.63 -1.18 4.34
C LYS A 99 0.92 -1.47 2.88
N PHE A 100 1.81 -2.44 2.65
CA PHE A 100 2.05 -2.96 1.32
C PHE A 100 0.84 -3.77 0.80
N LEU A 101 0.72 -3.80 -0.52
CA LEU A 101 -0.20 -4.68 -1.24
C LEU A 101 0.57 -5.43 -2.33
N ASN A 102 0.32 -6.75 -2.40
CA ASN A 102 0.86 -7.59 -3.45
C ASN A 102 0.16 -7.30 -4.79
N CYS A 103 0.90 -6.71 -5.72
CA CYS A 103 0.46 -6.42 -7.08
C CYS A 103 1.51 -6.94 -8.06
N SER A 104 1.08 -7.55 -9.16
CA SER A 104 1.99 -8.09 -10.20
C SER A 104 3.05 -9.05 -9.63
N ASN A 105 2.63 -9.93 -8.72
CA ASN A 105 3.50 -10.86 -7.97
C ASN A 105 4.63 -10.20 -7.16
N ASN A 106 4.51 -8.90 -6.88
CA ASN A 106 5.44 -8.15 -6.05
C ASN A 106 4.76 -7.80 -4.71
N PRO A 107 5.20 -8.36 -3.58
CA PRO A 107 4.59 -8.10 -2.27
C PRO A 107 4.69 -6.63 -1.86
N HIS A 108 5.62 -5.87 -2.43
CA HIS A 108 5.80 -4.43 -2.18
C HIS A 108 5.46 -3.60 -3.44
N GLY A 109 4.64 -4.14 -4.35
CA GLY A 109 4.32 -3.48 -5.63
C GLY A 109 3.38 -2.27 -5.47
N ALA A 110 2.57 -2.24 -4.41
CA ALA A 110 1.67 -1.13 -4.14
C ALA A 110 1.59 -0.77 -2.65
N MET A 111 1.02 0.41 -2.39
CA MET A 111 0.64 0.88 -1.06
C MET A 111 -0.88 0.97 -0.96
N THR A 112 -1.44 0.51 0.16
CA THR A 112 -2.86 0.66 0.52
C THR A 112 -3.02 1.14 1.96
N HIS A 113 -4.19 1.63 2.33
CA HIS A 113 -4.54 1.81 3.74
C HIS A 113 -4.56 0.47 4.50
N SER A 114 -4.27 0.50 5.81
CA SER A 114 -4.36 -0.66 6.71
C SER A 114 -5.52 -0.58 7.70
N ASN A 115 -6.16 0.60 7.81
CA ASN A 115 -7.32 0.89 8.63
C ASN A 115 -8.04 2.15 8.05
N PRO A 116 -9.28 2.46 8.48
CA PRO A 116 -10.04 3.62 7.99
C PRO A 116 -9.68 4.95 8.68
N ASN A 117 -8.59 5.00 9.46
CA ASN A 117 -8.15 6.24 10.13
C ASN A 117 -7.75 7.29 9.09
N LEU A 118 -7.95 8.54 9.46
CA LEU A 118 -7.60 9.69 8.64
C LEU A 118 -6.08 9.80 8.51
N LYS A 119 -5.62 9.85 7.26
CA LYS A 119 -4.24 10.16 6.89
C LYS A 119 -4.07 11.67 6.79
N GLY A 120 -2.83 12.13 6.97
CA GLY A 120 -2.50 13.55 6.99
C GLY A 120 -2.73 14.25 5.64
N VAL A 121 -2.80 15.58 5.67
CA VAL A 121 -2.94 16.43 4.47
C VAL A 121 -1.75 16.34 3.51
N THR A 122 -0.62 15.86 4.01
CA THR A 122 0.58 15.53 3.25
C THR A 122 1.08 14.18 3.73
N THR A 123 1.03 13.17 2.87
CA THR A 123 1.57 11.83 3.18
C THR A 123 2.71 11.51 2.22
N VAL A 124 3.84 11.05 2.77
CA VAL A 124 5.08 10.83 2.05
C VAL A 124 5.37 9.34 1.96
N TYR A 125 5.63 8.86 0.74
CA TYR A 125 5.93 7.47 0.42
C TYR A 125 7.32 7.35 -0.20
N SER A 126 8.00 6.25 0.09
CA SER A 126 9.31 5.93 -0.49
C SER A 126 9.17 4.80 -1.50
N TRP A 127 9.63 5.03 -2.73
CA TRP A 127 9.60 4.05 -3.81
C TRP A 127 11.00 3.79 -4.37
N VAL A 128 11.38 2.53 -4.49
CA VAL A 128 12.66 2.12 -5.07
C VAL A 128 12.45 1.68 -6.52
N PRO A 129 13.07 2.39 -7.48
CA PRO A 129 12.96 2.04 -8.89
C PRO A 129 13.64 0.71 -9.20
N PRO A 130 13.04 -0.13 -10.07
CA PRO A 130 13.69 -1.31 -10.61
C PRO A 130 14.70 -0.92 -11.70
N ASP A 131 15.41 -1.90 -12.25
CA ASP A 131 16.21 -1.71 -13.46
C ASP A 131 15.31 -1.63 -14.71
N PHE A 132 14.66 -0.48 -14.89
CA PHE A 132 13.72 -0.23 -15.99
C PHE A 132 14.17 0.97 -16.83
N HIS A 133 14.01 0.88 -18.15
CA HIS A 133 14.53 1.88 -19.10
C HIS A 133 13.48 2.85 -19.64
N GLY A 134 12.18 2.52 -19.51
CA GLY A 134 11.10 3.38 -19.96
C GLY A 134 10.75 4.50 -18.96
N PRO A 135 9.95 5.49 -19.39
CA PRO A 135 9.32 6.44 -18.49
C PRO A 135 8.36 5.73 -17.53
N ILE A 136 8.33 6.20 -16.28
CA ILE A 136 7.36 5.74 -15.28
C ILE A 136 6.52 6.91 -14.78
N TYR A 137 5.38 6.61 -14.20
CA TYR A 137 4.56 7.57 -13.46
C TYR A 137 3.94 6.90 -12.25
N PHE A 138 3.60 7.70 -11.25
CA PHE A 138 2.89 7.25 -10.07
C PHE A 138 1.40 7.49 -10.25
N MET A 139 0.62 6.48 -9.94
CA MET A 139 -0.82 6.48 -10.12
C MET A 139 -1.47 6.16 -8.78
N VAL A 140 -2.46 6.95 -8.37
CA VAL A 140 -3.14 6.79 -7.09
C VAL A 140 -4.64 6.88 -7.23
N THR A 141 -5.31 6.10 -6.40
CA THR A 141 -6.71 6.27 -6.04
C THR A 141 -6.78 6.74 -4.61
N VAL A 142 -7.53 7.81 -4.34
CA VAL A 142 -7.69 8.40 -3.01
C VAL A 142 -9.16 8.34 -2.61
N VAL A 143 -9.42 7.78 -1.43
CA VAL A 143 -10.75 7.62 -0.84
C VAL A 143 -10.87 8.59 0.32
N GLN A 144 -11.65 9.64 0.14
CA GLN A 144 -11.95 10.61 1.20
C GLN A 144 -12.97 10.02 2.18
N GLU A 145 -14.05 9.46 1.66
CA GLU A 145 -15.08 8.74 2.40
C GLU A 145 -15.52 7.50 1.61
N ARG A 146 -16.27 6.56 2.23
CA ARG A 146 -16.66 5.26 1.63
C ARG A 146 -17.17 5.38 0.18
N THR A 147 -17.91 6.44 -0.13
CA THR A 147 -18.52 6.71 -1.44
C THR A 147 -17.95 7.94 -2.16
N VAL A 148 -16.95 8.61 -1.58
CA VAL A 148 -16.34 9.83 -2.13
C VAL A 148 -14.87 9.56 -2.39
N PHE A 149 -14.52 9.30 -3.65
CA PHE A 149 -13.17 8.93 -4.05
C PHE A 149 -12.84 9.32 -5.48
N TRP A 150 -11.55 9.52 -5.75
CA TRP A 150 -11.02 9.82 -7.08
C TRP A 150 -10.04 8.73 -7.47
N VAL A 151 -10.10 8.32 -8.74
CA VAL A 151 -9.26 7.26 -9.29
C VAL A 151 -8.30 7.82 -10.32
N HIS A 152 -7.22 7.09 -10.58
CA HIS A 152 -6.30 7.33 -11.70
C HIS A 152 -5.63 8.72 -11.68
N LEU A 153 -5.46 9.31 -10.49
CA LEU A 153 -4.67 10.52 -10.34
C LEU A 153 -3.21 10.18 -10.62
N SER A 154 -2.54 10.97 -11.45
CA SER A 154 -1.18 10.68 -11.90
C SER A 154 -0.20 11.78 -11.51
N SER A 155 1.04 11.39 -11.22
CA SER A 155 2.16 12.31 -11.18
C SER A 155 2.59 12.71 -12.59
N ILE A 156 3.52 13.66 -12.67
CA ILE A 156 4.35 13.81 -13.86
C ILE A 156 5.10 12.51 -14.19
N HIS A 157 5.54 12.37 -15.44
CA HIS A 157 6.46 11.30 -15.82
C HIS A 157 7.84 11.52 -15.19
N VAL A 158 8.45 10.43 -14.76
CA VAL A 158 9.81 10.37 -14.23
C VAL A 158 10.64 9.49 -15.17
N PHE A 159 11.82 9.97 -15.53
CA PHE A 159 12.68 9.34 -16.52
C PHE A 159 13.92 8.70 -15.88
N ARG A 160 14.48 7.68 -16.49
CA ARG A 160 15.75 7.10 -16.01
C ARG A 160 16.89 8.10 -16.22
N GLY A 161 17.67 8.36 -15.18
CA GLY A 161 18.90 9.15 -15.29
C GLY A 161 20.03 8.36 -15.95
N SER A 162 20.88 9.05 -16.73
CA SER A 162 22.01 8.45 -17.48
C SER A 162 23.36 8.50 -16.75
N GLY A 163 23.43 9.14 -15.57
CA GLY A 163 24.66 9.34 -14.79
C GLY A 163 24.64 8.66 -13.43
N PRO A 164 25.65 8.90 -12.58
CA PRO A 164 25.57 8.50 -11.18
C PRO A 164 24.39 9.22 -10.50
N PRO A 165 23.69 8.55 -9.58
CA PRO A 165 22.64 9.16 -8.78
C PRO A 165 23.14 10.43 -8.08
N PRO A 166 22.30 11.47 -7.93
CA PRO A 166 22.67 12.62 -7.12
C PRO A 166 23.03 12.10 -5.72
N GLY A 167 24.27 12.37 -5.30
CA GLY A 167 24.74 12.00 -3.97
C GLY A 167 23.89 12.67 -2.88
N PRO A 168 24.04 12.26 -1.60
CA PRO A 168 23.43 12.99 -0.50
C PRO A 168 23.79 14.47 -0.65
N VAL A 169 22.77 15.35 -0.70
CA VAL A 169 23.01 16.79 -0.74
C VAL A 169 23.88 17.12 0.46
N ALA A 170 25.16 17.40 0.23
CA ALA A 170 26.03 17.90 1.27
C ALA A 170 25.35 19.17 1.79
N GLY A 171 24.95 19.17 3.05
CA GLY A 171 24.41 20.38 3.70
C GLY A 171 25.38 21.55 3.49
N PRO A 172 24.90 22.80 3.61
CA PRO A 172 25.74 23.97 3.41
C PRO A 172 27.01 23.82 4.24
N GLY A 173 28.15 23.75 3.54
CA GLY A 173 29.44 23.41 4.11
C GLY A 173 29.78 24.36 5.25
N ARG A 174 29.85 23.83 6.47
CA ARG A 174 30.44 24.55 7.59
C ARG A 174 31.94 24.60 7.33
N ALA A 175 32.44 25.82 7.12
CA ALA A 175 33.85 26.11 6.94
C ALA A 175 34.70 25.35 7.98
N GLY A 176 35.77 24.74 7.48
CA GLY A 176 36.63 23.86 8.24
C GLY A 176 37.28 24.55 9.45
N THR A 177 37.36 23.80 10.54
CA THR A 177 38.40 23.97 11.56
C THR A 177 39.01 22.59 11.77
N GLY A 178 40.28 22.47 11.41
CA GLY A 178 41.06 21.25 11.59
C GLY A 178 41.38 20.99 13.07
N ALA A 179 41.41 19.71 13.40
CA ALA A 179 42.19 19.05 14.45
C ALA A 179 42.06 17.55 14.14
N GLY A 180 43.12 16.78 13.91
CA GLY A 180 44.21 16.54 14.84
C GLY A 180 44.04 15.11 15.36
N ALA A 181 45.00 14.24 15.03
CA ALA A 181 44.98 12.80 15.21
C ALA A 181 44.86 12.33 16.67
N GLY A 182 44.39 11.09 16.85
CA GLY A 182 44.48 10.36 18.12
C GLY A 182 43.92 8.94 18.03
N ALA A 183 44.80 7.95 17.88
CA ALA A 183 44.51 6.52 17.92
C ALA A 183 44.21 6.06 19.36
N GLY A 184 43.39 5.01 19.51
CA GLY A 184 43.20 4.33 20.79
C GLY A 184 42.26 3.13 20.68
N ALA A 185 42.84 1.93 20.66
CA ALA A 185 42.15 0.64 20.67
C ALA A 185 41.45 0.38 22.01
N GLY A 186 40.31 -0.32 21.98
CA GLY A 186 39.59 -0.79 23.16
C GLY A 186 38.68 -1.96 22.82
N ALA A 187 39.18 -3.17 23.06
CA ALA A 187 38.41 -4.41 23.02
C ALA A 187 37.40 -4.44 24.19
N GLY A 188 36.17 -4.87 23.91
CA GLY A 188 35.12 -5.02 24.91
C GLY A 188 34.10 -6.04 24.44
N THR A 189 34.34 -7.31 24.77
CA THR A 189 33.41 -8.42 24.67
C THR A 189 32.27 -8.25 25.67
N GLY A 190 31.02 -8.22 25.20
CA GLY A 190 29.83 -8.14 26.05
C GLY A 190 28.63 -8.78 25.38
N ALA A 191 28.59 -10.11 25.40
CA ALA A 191 27.41 -10.88 25.04
C ALA A 191 26.43 -10.86 26.22
N GLY A 192 25.22 -10.35 26.00
CA GLY A 192 24.19 -10.34 27.03
C GLY A 192 22.82 -9.90 26.51
N ARG A 193 21.93 -10.89 26.37
CA ARG A 193 20.55 -10.98 26.86
C ARG A 193 19.50 -11.40 25.82
N ALA A 194 18.68 -12.34 26.31
CA ALA A 194 17.24 -12.51 26.10
C ALA A 194 16.77 -12.80 24.66
N GLY A 195 16.17 -13.94 24.34
CA GLY A 195 15.11 -14.60 25.10
C GLY A 195 13.79 -13.88 24.89
N ALA A 196 13.16 -14.08 23.72
CA ALA A 196 11.74 -13.79 23.51
C ALA A 196 11.18 -14.76 22.46
N LEU A 197 10.43 -15.70 23.00
CA LEU A 197 9.56 -16.68 22.36
C LEU A 197 8.43 -15.96 21.62
N ALA A 198 8.36 -16.10 20.29
CA ALA A 198 7.19 -15.68 19.51
C ALA A 198 6.28 -16.89 19.28
N THR A 199 5.40 -17.15 20.25
CA THR A 199 4.23 -18.02 20.10
C THR A 199 3.07 -17.25 19.48
N GLY A 200 2.41 -17.85 18.49
CA GLY A 200 0.97 -17.72 18.28
C GLY A 200 0.52 -16.55 17.39
N GLY A 201 -0.24 -16.88 16.35
CA GLY A 201 -0.95 -15.89 15.54
C GLY A 201 -1.42 -16.33 14.15
N GLN A 202 -1.21 -17.59 13.75
CA GLN A 202 -1.92 -18.21 12.62
C GLN A 202 -3.15 -18.96 13.16
N SER A 203 -4.31 -18.31 13.23
CA SER A 203 -5.57 -19.03 13.47
C SER A 203 -6.81 -18.40 12.81
N GLY A 204 -6.78 -17.13 12.39
CA GLY A 204 -7.98 -16.51 11.79
C GLY A 204 -8.28 -16.90 10.34
N LEU A 205 -7.31 -17.42 9.59
CA LEU A 205 -7.43 -17.70 8.15
C LEU A 205 -8.09 -19.04 7.81
N ALA A 206 -8.13 -19.98 8.75
CA ALA A 206 -8.81 -21.27 8.56
C ALA A 206 -10.26 -21.25 9.06
N GLU A 207 -10.60 -20.37 10.00
CA GLU A 207 -11.91 -20.42 10.67
C GLU A 207 -13.02 -19.78 9.82
N GLN A 208 -12.75 -18.68 9.11
CA GLN A 208 -13.78 -18.01 8.30
C GLN A 208 -14.04 -18.69 6.93
N THR A 209 -13.02 -19.28 6.31
CA THR A 209 -13.20 -20.13 5.13
C THR A 209 -13.91 -21.44 5.47
N SER A 210 -13.65 -21.98 6.67
CA SER A 210 -14.34 -23.18 7.17
C SER A 210 -15.83 -22.95 7.39
N ILE A 211 -16.25 -21.82 7.99
CA ILE A 211 -17.68 -21.55 8.23
C ILE A 211 -18.46 -21.41 6.93
N VAL A 212 -17.93 -20.68 5.93
CA VAL A 212 -18.61 -20.54 4.64
C VAL A 212 -18.69 -21.88 3.89
N ALA A 213 -17.62 -22.69 3.93
CA ALA A 213 -17.61 -24.02 3.34
C ALA A 213 -18.54 -25.01 4.08
N LEU A 214 -18.60 -24.93 5.42
CA LEU A 214 -19.53 -25.72 6.24
C LEU A 214 -20.97 -25.36 5.89
N VAL A 215 -21.30 -24.07 5.86
CA VAL A 215 -22.66 -23.58 5.57
C VAL A 215 -23.08 -23.97 4.16
N MET A 216 -22.19 -23.88 3.17
CA MET A 216 -22.45 -24.33 1.79
C MET A 216 -22.61 -25.85 1.69
N SER A 217 -21.81 -26.63 2.43
CA SER A 217 -21.92 -28.10 2.47
C SER A 217 -23.24 -28.54 3.13
N PHE A 218 -23.60 -27.96 4.27
CA PHE A 218 -24.88 -28.22 4.94
C PHE A 218 -26.09 -27.82 4.08
N LEU A 219 -26.00 -26.72 3.32
CA LEU A 219 -27.04 -26.37 2.33
C LEU A 219 -27.13 -27.41 1.21
N LEU A 220 -26.01 -27.91 0.70
CA LEU A 220 -26.01 -28.93 -0.36
C LEU A 220 -26.66 -30.24 0.12
N PHE A 221 -26.36 -30.66 1.36
CA PHE A 221 -26.96 -31.85 1.97
C PHE A 221 -28.46 -31.68 2.26
N ALA A 222 -28.92 -30.48 2.63
CA ALA A 222 -30.33 -30.20 2.91
C ALA A 222 -31.19 -30.04 1.65
N ILE A 223 -30.59 -29.74 0.49
CA ILE A 223 -31.31 -29.59 -0.79
C ILE A 223 -31.34 -30.92 -1.58
N LEU A 224 -30.36 -31.82 -1.34
CA LEU A 224 -30.21 -33.08 -2.08
C LEU A 224 -30.67 -34.34 -1.30
N GLY A 225 -31.13 -34.20 -0.06
CA GLY A 225 -31.68 -35.28 0.77
C GLY A 225 -33.12 -35.01 1.16
#